data_AF-A0A835BAU4-F1
#
_entry.id   AF-A0A835BAU4-F1
#
_cell.length_a   1.000
_cell.length_b   1.000
_cell.length_c   1.000
_cell.angle_alpha   90.00
_cell.angle_beta   90.00
_cell.angle_gamma   90.00
#
_symmetry.space_group_name_H-M   'P 1'
#
loop_
_entity.id
_entity.type
_entity.pdbx_description
1 polymer ?
#
loop_
_entity_poly.entity_id
_entity_poly.type
_entity_poly.pdbx_seq_one_letter_code
_entity_poly.pdbx_strand_id
1 'polypeptide(L)'
;MGFLEDFQASVESLPSMLHRNYSLMRELDKSLQGVQLENEQRCQQEIEDIKHGLESGSITYDPAKLKFSDEAIEEQKHCVRIADEKVALATQTYDLVDAHIQQLDQFLRKLEEIRQAIDLELPVDPNEPTYCFCNQVSYGDMVACDNPNCKIEWFHFGCVGVKEQPKGKWFCSNCAGFQKKRKGK
;
A
#
# COMPACT_ATOMS: atom_id res chain seq x y z
N MET A 1 23.56 10.40 12.29
CA MET A 1 22.35 9.72 12.76
C MET A 1 22.19 8.46 11.94
N GLY A 2 21.85 7.36 12.59
CA GLY A 2 21.78 6.03 11.97
C GLY A 2 20.50 5.85 11.17
N PHE A 3 20.54 5.02 10.13
CA PHE A 3 19.39 4.65 9.29
C PHE A 3 18.12 4.27 10.10
N LEU A 4 18.31 3.58 11.23
CA LEU A 4 17.23 3.16 12.13
C LEU A 4 16.63 4.32 12.95
N GLU A 5 17.43 5.33 13.30
CA GLU A 5 16.96 6.51 14.03
C GLU A 5 16.08 7.37 13.12
N ASP A 6 16.48 7.55 11.86
CA ASP A 6 15.71 8.29 10.86
C ASP A 6 14.39 7.55 10.52
N PHE A 7 14.42 6.22 10.45
CA PHE A 7 13.23 5.39 10.27
C PHE A 7 12.25 5.51 11.46
N GLN A 8 12.75 5.37 12.68
CA GLN A 8 11.93 5.44 13.90
C GLN A 8 11.28 6.83 14.04
N ALA A 9 12.04 7.90 13.81
CA ALA A 9 11.53 9.26 13.88
C ALA A 9 10.42 9.55 12.84
N SER A 10 10.54 8.99 11.63
CA SER A 10 9.50 9.12 10.60
C SER A 10 8.20 8.42 11.04
N VAL A 11 8.28 7.20 11.57
CA VAL A 11 7.10 6.39 11.91
C VAL A 11 6.38 6.88 13.17
N GLU A 12 7.11 7.39 14.17
CA GLU A 12 6.52 7.79 15.46
C GLU A 12 5.56 8.99 15.37
N SER A 13 5.81 9.92 14.44
CA SER A 13 5.02 11.15 14.35
C SER A 13 3.68 10.96 13.63
N LEU A 14 3.60 10.02 12.68
CA LEU A 14 2.45 9.82 11.79
C LEU A 14 1.12 9.55 12.52
N PRO A 15 1.03 8.64 13.51
CA PRO A 15 -0.24 8.36 14.19
C PRO A 15 -0.83 9.60 14.87
N SER A 16 0.01 10.44 15.46
CA SER A 16 -0.43 11.66 16.14
C SER A 16 -0.95 12.71 15.16
N MET A 17 -0.30 12.86 14.00
CA MET A 17 -0.73 13.76 12.93
C MET A 17 -2.05 13.30 12.30
N LEU A 18 -2.17 12.00 11.99
CA LEU A 18 -3.42 11.43 11.49
C LEU A 18 -4.58 11.62 12.46
N HIS A 19 -4.34 11.34 13.75
CA HIS A 19 -5.38 11.51 14.75
C HIS A 19 -5.89 12.95 14.82
N ARG A 20 -4.99 13.94 14.75
CA ARG A 20 -5.35 15.36 14.69
C ARG A 20 -6.16 15.67 13.44
N ASN A 21 -5.69 15.27 12.25
CA ASN A 21 -6.36 15.57 10.99
C ASN A 21 -7.76 14.94 10.93
N TYR A 22 -7.91 13.67 11.30
CA TYR A 22 -9.22 13.02 11.33
C TYR A 22 -10.16 13.62 12.38
N SER A 23 -9.63 14.14 13.49
CA SER A 23 -10.45 14.83 14.49
C SER A 23 -10.97 16.16 13.97
N LEU A 24 -10.10 16.97 13.36
CA LEU A 24 -10.48 18.21 12.69
C LEU A 24 -11.47 17.96 11.53
N MET A 25 -11.27 16.90 10.75
CA MET A 25 -12.18 16.55 9.66
C MET A 25 -13.58 16.21 10.16
N ARG A 26 -13.68 15.49 11.30
CA ARG A 26 -14.97 15.21 11.95
C ARG A 26 -15.63 16.47 12.52
N GLU A 27 -14.85 17.42 13.01
CA GLU A 27 -15.35 18.71 13.48
C GLU A 27 -15.90 19.55 12.32
N LEU A 28 -15.16 19.63 11.22
CA LEU A 28 -15.62 20.27 9.98
C LEU A 28 -16.87 19.60 9.43
N ASP A 29 -16.94 18.26 9.45
CA ASP A 29 -18.14 17.51 9.05
C ASP A 29 -19.37 17.88 9.89
N LYS A 30 -19.20 17.90 11.21
CA LYS A 30 -20.29 18.29 12.11
C LYS A 30 -20.71 19.74 11.89
N SER A 31 -19.75 20.63 11.68
CA SER A 31 -20.04 22.04 11.40
C SER A 31 -20.77 22.21 10.07
N LEU A 32 -20.33 21.53 9.01
CA LEU A 32 -20.95 21.57 7.69
C LEU A 32 -22.39 21.08 7.76
N GLN A 33 -22.62 19.94 8.42
CA GLN A 33 -23.97 19.40 8.62
C GLN A 33 -24.89 20.37 9.37
N GLY A 34 -24.36 21.06 10.39
CA GLY A 34 -25.12 22.07 11.13
C GLY A 34 -25.55 23.24 10.26
N VAL A 35 -24.60 23.89 9.58
CA VAL A 35 -24.88 25.06 8.72
C VAL A 35 -25.76 24.67 7.52
N GLN A 36 -25.56 23.47 6.96
CA GLN A 36 -26.39 22.98 5.86
C GLN A 36 -27.85 22.79 6.31
N LEU A 37 -28.08 22.20 7.48
CA LEU A 37 -29.43 22.04 8.03
C LEU A 37 -30.11 23.38 8.28
N GLU A 38 -29.38 24.36 8.82
CA GLU A 38 -29.89 25.73 9.03
C GLU A 38 -30.26 26.40 7.70
N ASN A 39 -29.41 26.26 6.68
CA ASN A 39 -29.67 26.79 5.35
C ASN A 39 -30.89 26.15 4.68
N GLU A 40 -31.01 24.82 4.76
CA GLU A 40 -32.17 24.07 4.23
C GLU A 40 -33.47 24.52 4.89
N GLN A 41 -33.46 24.70 6.22
CA GLN A 41 -34.62 25.22 6.96
C GLN A 41 -34.99 26.64 6.53
N ARG A 42 -34.00 27.52 6.35
CA ARG A 42 -34.25 28.89 5.87
C ARG A 42 -34.83 28.91 4.46
N CYS A 43 -34.23 28.16 3.53
CA CYS A 43 -34.73 28.05 2.17
C CYS A 43 -36.17 27.54 2.15
N GLN A 44 -36.47 26.53 2.98
CA GLN A 44 -37.83 25.99 3.10
C GLN A 44 -38.82 27.04 3.62
N GLN A 45 -38.45 27.80 4.66
CA GLN A 45 -39.28 28.87 5.21
C GLN A 45 -39.55 29.97 4.15
N GLU A 46 -38.53 30.41 3.41
CA GLU A 46 -38.70 31.42 2.36
C GLU A 46 -39.63 30.93 1.24
N ILE A 47 -39.54 29.65 0.86
CA ILE A 47 -40.44 29.05 -0.13
C ILE A 47 -41.89 29.07 0.39
N GLU A 48 -42.10 28.71 1.66
CA GLU A 48 -43.43 28.72 2.28
C GLU A 48 -44.02 30.13 2.38
N ASP A 49 -43.20 31.12 2.76
CA ASP A 49 -43.60 32.52 2.85
C ASP A 49 -43.99 33.09 1.48
N ILE A 50 -43.22 32.78 0.44
CA ILE A 50 -43.54 33.15 -0.95
C ILE A 50 -44.86 32.50 -1.38
N LYS A 51 -45.04 31.21 -1.10
CA LYS A 51 -46.27 30.48 -1.45
C LYS A 51 -47.49 31.10 -0.78
N HIS A 52 -47.42 31.37 0.52
CA HIS A 52 -48.51 32.02 1.26
C HIS A 52 -48.78 33.46 0.77
N GLY A 53 -47.71 34.21 0.42
CA GLY A 53 -47.83 35.54 -0.16
C GLY A 53 -48.55 35.54 -1.52
N LEU A 54 -48.32 34.52 -2.36
CA LEU A 54 -49.04 34.31 -3.62
C LEU A 54 -50.50 33.91 -3.39
N GLU A 55 -50.77 32.99 -2.47
CA GLU A 55 -52.13 32.52 -2.13
C GLU A 55 -53.00 33.65 -1.54
N SER A 56 -52.42 34.53 -0.73
CA SER A 56 -53.10 35.69 -0.14
C SER A 56 -53.23 36.89 -1.10
N GLY A 57 -52.60 36.84 -2.28
CA GLY A 57 -52.57 37.95 -3.24
C GLY A 57 -51.69 39.13 -2.81
N SER A 58 -50.90 38.99 -1.74
CA SER A 58 -49.97 40.02 -1.25
C SER A 58 -48.72 40.15 -2.13
N ILE A 59 -48.38 39.09 -2.86
CA ILE A 59 -47.25 39.03 -3.78
C ILE A 59 -47.79 38.78 -5.20
N THR A 60 -47.36 39.59 -6.16
CA THR A 60 -47.57 39.31 -7.59
C THR A 60 -46.45 38.41 -8.11
N TYR A 61 -46.80 37.32 -8.79
CA TYR A 61 -45.83 36.43 -9.40
C TYR A 61 -45.01 37.15 -10.49
N ASP A 62 -43.72 37.32 -10.22
CA ASP A 62 -42.72 37.82 -11.17
C ASP A 62 -41.49 36.91 -11.11
N PRO A 63 -41.26 36.07 -12.13
CA PRO A 63 -40.13 35.14 -12.17
C PRO A 63 -38.77 35.82 -11.99
N ALA A 64 -38.63 37.09 -12.41
CA ALA A 64 -37.37 37.82 -12.31
C ALA A 64 -37.06 38.32 -10.88
N LYS A 65 -38.06 38.31 -9.99
CA LYS A 65 -37.94 38.77 -8.59
C LYS A 65 -37.93 37.64 -7.57
N LEU A 66 -38.28 36.41 -7.96
CA LEU A 66 -38.11 35.24 -7.11
C LEU A 66 -36.62 34.89 -7.00
N LYS A 67 -36.01 35.31 -5.91
CA LYS A 67 -34.68 34.87 -5.48
C LYS A 67 -34.70 34.66 -3.96
N PHE A 68 -33.82 33.79 -3.49
CA PHE A 68 -33.57 33.66 -2.06
C PHE A 68 -32.98 34.96 -1.49
N SER A 69 -33.12 35.13 -0.18
CA SER A 69 -32.52 36.23 0.56
C SER A 69 -31.00 36.25 0.44
N ASP A 70 -30.40 37.42 0.61
CA ASP A 70 -28.94 37.55 0.63
C ASP A 70 -28.35 36.77 1.82
N GLU A 71 -29.09 36.65 2.92
CA GLU A 71 -28.77 35.82 4.09
C GLU A 71 -28.69 34.33 3.74
N ALA A 72 -29.70 33.78 3.04
CA ALA A 72 -29.69 32.38 2.61
C ALA A 72 -28.53 32.09 1.64
N ILE A 73 -28.22 33.04 0.76
CA ILE A 73 -27.08 32.93 -0.16
C ILE A 73 -25.75 32.96 0.61
N GLU A 74 -25.61 33.80 1.63
CA GLU A 74 -24.38 33.88 2.42
C GLU A 74 -24.17 32.64 3.30
N GLU A 75 -25.23 32.09 3.87
CA GLU A 75 -25.18 30.80 4.56
C GLU A 75 -24.78 29.66 3.61
N GLN A 76 -25.31 29.63 2.38
CA GLN A 76 -24.93 28.63 1.39
C GLN A 76 -23.45 28.75 1.00
N LYS A 77 -22.95 29.98 0.83
CA LYS A 77 -21.51 30.21 0.60
C LYS A 77 -20.67 29.76 1.80
N HIS A 78 -21.17 29.91 3.02
CA HIS A 78 -20.49 29.42 4.21
C HIS A 78 -20.36 27.89 4.19
N CYS A 79 -21.41 27.16 3.81
CA CYS A 79 -21.31 25.70 3.59
C CYS A 79 -20.22 25.34 2.59
N VAL A 80 -20.15 26.06 1.46
CA VAL A 80 -19.12 25.83 0.43
C VAL A 80 -17.72 26.04 1.00
N ARG A 81 -17.49 27.12 1.76
CA ARG A 81 -16.18 27.37 2.41
C ARG A 81 -15.75 26.23 3.34
N ILE A 82 -16.66 25.73 4.19
CA ILE A 82 -16.36 24.61 5.08
C ILE A 82 -16.08 23.32 4.28
N ALA A 83 -16.83 23.08 3.20
CA ALA A 83 -16.61 21.93 2.33
C ALA A 83 -15.24 21.99 1.64
N ASP A 84 -14.82 23.16 1.15
CA ASP A 84 -13.51 23.38 0.55
C ASP A 84 -12.38 23.14 1.57
N GLU A 85 -12.52 23.66 2.79
CA GLU A 85 -11.57 23.42 3.89
C GLU A 85 -11.46 21.93 4.23
N LYS A 86 -12.58 21.21 4.25
CA LYS A 86 -12.61 19.77 4.48
C LYS A 86 -11.88 19.01 3.36
N VAL A 87 -12.10 19.39 2.10
CA VAL A 87 -11.40 18.79 0.95
C VAL A 87 -9.90 19.04 1.07
N ALA A 88 -9.49 20.27 1.38
CA ALA A 88 -8.08 20.61 1.55
C ALA A 88 -7.42 19.79 2.67
N LEU A 89 -8.10 19.61 3.82
CA LEU A 89 -7.61 18.79 4.92
C LEU A 89 -7.51 17.31 4.53
N ALA A 90 -8.47 16.80 3.77
CA ALA A 90 -8.44 15.43 3.27
C ALA A 90 -7.26 15.20 2.32
N THR A 91 -7.03 16.13 1.39
CA THR A 91 -5.85 16.11 0.50
C THR A 91 -4.55 16.14 1.30
N GLN A 92 -4.42 17.06 2.26
CA GLN A 92 -3.22 17.12 3.12
C GLN A 92 -2.96 15.82 3.88
N THR A 93 -4.03 15.19 4.37
CA THR A 93 -3.93 13.91 5.10
C THR A 93 -3.53 12.77 4.17
N TYR A 94 -4.05 12.75 2.95
CA TYR A 94 -3.66 11.79 1.92
C TYR A 94 -2.18 11.94 1.54
N ASP A 95 -1.75 13.17 1.23
CA ASP A 95 -0.37 13.47 0.84
C ASP A 95 0.62 13.10 1.94
N LEU A 96 0.25 13.33 3.21
CA LEU A 96 1.05 12.91 4.36
C LEU A 96 1.25 11.40 4.37
N VAL A 97 0.16 10.62 4.25
CA VAL A 97 0.24 9.15 4.24
C VAL A 97 1.06 8.66 3.05
N ASP A 98 0.85 9.23 1.86
CA ASP A 98 1.60 8.86 0.66
C ASP A 98 3.10 9.12 0.83
N ALA A 99 3.48 10.26 1.39
CA ALA A 99 4.88 10.56 1.69
C ALA A 99 5.50 9.52 2.63
N HIS A 100 4.78 9.06 3.66
CA HIS A 100 5.28 8.00 4.53
C HIS A 100 5.37 6.65 3.83
N ILE A 101 4.42 6.29 2.97
CA ILE A 101 4.49 5.06 2.16
C ILE A 101 5.74 5.09 1.27
N GLN A 102 5.96 6.20 0.56
CA GLN A 102 7.13 6.37 -0.30
C GLN A 102 8.45 6.27 0.49
N GLN A 103 8.50 6.81 1.71
CA GLN A 103 9.66 6.68 2.58
C GLN A 103 9.90 5.22 3.00
N LEU A 104 8.85 4.50 3.40
CA LEU A 104 8.94 3.08 3.73
C LEU A 104 9.46 2.24 2.54
N ASP A 105 8.99 2.52 1.33
CA ASP A 105 9.47 1.84 0.12
C ASP A 105 10.95 2.13 -0.18
N GLN A 106 11.45 3.32 0.17
CA GLN A 106 12.87 3.65 0.06
C GLN A 106 13.70 2.93 1.13
N PHE A 107 13.18 2.82 2.36
CA PHE A 107 13.83 2.08 3.43
C PHE A 107 13.94 0.59 3.12
N LEU A 108 12.88 -0.03 2.59
CA LEU A 108 12.89 -1.43 2.16
C LEU A 108 13.94 -1.69 1.07
N ARG A 109 14.03 -0.82 0.06
CA ARG A 109 15.07 -0.92 -0.98
C ARG A 109 16.48 -0.85 -0.42
N LYS A 110 16.76 0.12 0.45
CA LYS A 110 18.07 0.24 1.11
C LYS A 110 18.41 -0.99 1.96
N LEU A 111 17.44 -1.58 2.64
CA LEU A 111 17.65 -2.81 3.42
C LEU A 111 18.00 -4.00 2.52
N GLU A 112 17.40 -4.11 1.34
CA GLU A 112 17.75 -5.13 0.36
C GLU A 112 19.16 -4.94 -0.20
N GLU A 113 19.57 -3.70 -0.49
CA GLU A 113 20.93 -3.36 -0.91
C GLU A 113 21.96 -3.71 0.16
N ILE A 114 21.70 -3.36 1.42
CA ILE A 114 22.57 -3.69 2.55
C ILE A 114 22.68 -5.21 2.71
N ARG A 115 21.56 -5.95 2.60
CA ARG A 115 21.57 -7.41 2.66
C ARG A 115 22.45 -8.01 1.56
N GLN A 116 22.29 -7.56 0.32
CA GLN A 116 23.12 -8.03 -0.80
C GLN A 116 24.61 -7.71 -0.61
N ALA A 117 24.93 -6.54 -0.07
CA ALA A 117 26.31 -6.16 0.22
C ALA A 117 26.93 -7.08 1.28
N ILE A 118 26.19 -7.39 2.35
CA ILE A 118 26.65 -8.33 3.39
C ILE A 118 26.88 -9.73 2.81
N ASP A 119 25.96 -10.23 1.98
CA ASP A 119 26.09 -11.56 1.35
C ASP A 119 27.36 -11.68 0.47
N LEU A 120 27.84 -10.56 -0.09
CA LEU A 120 29.08 -10.52 -0.89
C LEU A 120 30.36 -10.40 -0.06
N GLU A 121 30.28 -9.87 1.17
CA GLU A 121 31.43 -9.64 2.05
C GLU A 121 31.70 -10.76 3.05
N LEU A 122 30.78 -11.73 3.17
CA LEU A 122 30.99 -12.89 4.05
C LEU A 122 32.08 -13.80 3.47
N PRO A 123 33.16 -14.10 4.22
CA PRO A 123 34.15 -15.08 3.79
C PRO A 123 33.48 -16.45 3.67
N VAL A 124 33.67 -17.11 2.51
CA VAL A 124 33.24 -18.51 2.30
C VAL A 124 33.85 -19.34 3.43
N ASP A 125 33.00 -19.99 4.24
CA ASP A 125 33.45 -20.82 5.35
C ASP A 125 34.37 -21.91 4.78
N PRO A 126 35.64 -22.01 5.22
CA PRO A 126 36.57 -23.05 4.76
C PRO A 126 36.07 -24.48 5.04
N ASN A 127 35.13 -24.65 5.96
CA ASN A 127 34.48 -25.92 6.27
C ASN A 127 33.13 -26.09 5.57
N GLU A 128 32.72 -25.19 4.67
CA GLU A 128 31.48 -25.36 3.91
C GLU A 128 31.58 -26.65 3.08
N PRO A 129 30.63 -27.59 3.24
CA PRO A 129 30.65 -28.84 2.51
C PRO A 129 30.60 -28.59 1.00
N THR A 130 31.52 -29.22 0.27
CA THR A 130 31.52 -29.18 -1.19
C THR A 130 30.55 -30.21 -1.76
N TYR A 131 29.81 -29.81 -2.79
CA TYR A 131 28.81 -30.62 -3.46
C TYR A 131 29.10 -30.75 -4.96
N CYS A 132 28.27 -31.55 -5.63
CA CYS A 132 28.37 -31.85 -7.04
C CYS A 132 29.72 -32.52 -7.40
N PHE A 133 29.89 -32.90 -8.68
CA PHE A 133 31.17 -33.41 -9.17
C PHE A 133 32.19 -32.29 -9.43
N CYS A 134 31.79 -31.02 -9.33
CA CYS A 134 32.68 -29.87 -9.45
C CYS A 134 33.41 -29.55 -8.14
N ASN A 135 33.07 -30.23 -7.03
CA ASN A 135 33.63 -30.03 -5.69
C ASN A 135 33.64 -28.55 -5.27
N GLN A 136 32.57 -27.83 -5.58
CA GLN A 136 32.36 -26.44 -5.16
C GLN A 136 31.31 -26.40 -4.05
N VAL A 137 31.29 -25.31 -3.30
CA VAL A 137 30.27 -25.04 -2.26
C VAL A 137 28.86 -24.94 -2.85
N SER A 138 27.85 -24.79 -1.99
CA SER A 138 26.48 -24.56 -2.45
C SER A 138 26.39 -23.18 -3.13
N TYR A 139 25.89 -23.12 -4.37
CA TYR A 139 25.66 -21.86 -5.07
C TYR A 139 24.53 -21.99 -6.09
N GLY A 140 23.69 -20.95 -6.22
CA GLY A 140 22.53 -20.98 -7.10
C GLY A 140 21.56 -22.13 -6.80
N ASP A 141 20.82 -22.57 -7.82
CA ASP A 141 19.84 -23.66 -7.68
C ASP A 141 20.52 -25.04 -7.67
N MET A 142 20.10 -25.89 -6.73
CA MET A 142 20.60 -27.25 -6.57
C MET A 142 19.49 -28.30 -6.63
N VAL A 143 19.81 -29.48 -7.17
CA VAL A 143 18.92 -30.64 -7.25
C VAL A 143 19.50 -31.82 -6.49
N ALA A 144 18.66 -32.46 -5.66
CA ALA A 144 19.01 -33.68 -4.96
C ALA A 144 18.76 -34.92 -5.85
N CYS A 145 19.67 -35.89 -5.80
CA CYS A 145 19.52 -37.19 -6.42
C CYS A 145 18.63 -38.08 -5.55
N ASP A 146 17.51 -38.58 -6.10
CA ASP A 146 16.56 -39.45 -5.40
C ASP A 146 17.10 -40.87 -5.11
N ASN A 147 18.35 -41.18 -5.46
CA ASN A 147 18.96 -42.44 -5.07
C ASN A 147 19.55 -42.30 -3.65
N PRO A 148 19.02 -43.00 -2.63
CA PRO A 148 19.49 -42.89 -1.25
C PRO A 148 20.93 -43.41 -1.05
N ASN A 149 21.50 -44.10 -2.04
CA ASN A 149 22.90 -44.53 -2.03
C ASN A 149 23.82 -43.64 -2.90
N CYS A 150 23.35 -42.45 -3.30
CA CYS A 150 24.17 -41.51 -4.05
C CYS A 150 25.21 -40.88 -3.13
N LYS A 151 26.50 -40.97 -3.47
CA LYS A 151 27.57 -40.43 -2.63
C LYS A 151 27.65 -38.89 -2.59
N ILE A 152 27.15 -38.23 -3.63
CA ILE A 152 27.27 -36.77 -3.78
C ILE A 152 25.98 -36.08 -3.35
N GLU A 153 24.83 -36.75 -3.49
CA GLU A 153 23.48 -36.32 -3.10
C GLU A 153 22.97 -35.06 -3.82
N TRP A 154 23.75 -33.98 -3.91
CA TRP A 154 23.34 -32.67 -4.42
C TRP A 154 24.18 -32.21 -5.60
N PHE A 155 23.54 -31.59 -6.59
CA PHE A 155 24.16 -31.14 -7.83
C PHE A 155 23.64 -29.75 -8.24
N HIS A 156 24.52 -28.87 -8.74
CA HIS A 156 24.11 -27.58 -9.26
C HIS A 156 23.38 -27.71 -10.59
N PHE A 157 22.33 -26.92 -10.79
CA PHE A 157 21.52 -26.89 -12.01
C PHE A 157 22.38 -26.74 -13.27
N GLY A 158 23.30 -25.77 -13.27
CA GLY A 158 24.23 -25.54 -14.38
C GLY A 158 25.17 -26.71 -14.66
N CYS A 159 25.64 -27.41 -13.62
CA CYS A 159 26.54 -28.57 -13.78
C CYS A 159 25.83 -29.77 -14.41
N VAL A 160 24.56 -30.00 -14.09
CA VAL A 160 23.79 -31.14 -14.61
C VAL A 160 22.86 -30.77 -15.78
N GLY A 161 22.91 -29.52 -16.25
CA GLY A 161 22.09 -29.04 -17.37
C GLY A 161 20.59 -28.94 -17.05
N VAL A 162 20.23 -28.83 -15.77
CA VAL A 162 18.86 -28.61 -15.31
C VAL A 162 18.60 -27.11 -15.33
N LYS A 163 17.52 -26.67 -15.97
CA LYS A 163 17.15 -25.24 -16.05
C LYS A 163 15.99 -24.87 -15.13
N GLU A 164 15.17 -25.86 -14.76
CA GLU A 164 13.99 -25.69 -13.93
C GLU A 164 13.85 -26.89 -13.01
N GLN A 165 13.15 -26.72 -11.89
CA GLN A 165 12.94 -27.79 -10.92
C GLN A 165 12.27 -29.01 -11.57
N PRO A 166 12.90 -30.20 -11.52
CA PRO A 166 12.33 -31.41 -12.11
C PRO A 166 10.98 -31.76 -11.50
N LYS A 167 9.98 -32.00 -12.35
CA LYS A 167 8.66 -32.45 -11.90
C LYS A 167 8.70 -33.97 -11.67
N GLY A 168 9.11 -34.36 -10.47
CA GLY A 168 9.20 -35.76 -10.03
C GLY A 168 10.63 -36.20 -9.72
N LYS A 169 10.86 -37.52 -9.65
CA LYS A 169 12.15 -38.06 -9.23
C LYS A 169 13.25 -37.76 -10.23
N TRP A 170 14.36 -37.20 -9.74
CA TRP A 170 15.54 -36.87 -10.51
C TRP A 170 16.74 -37.71 -10.05
N PHE A 171 17.52 -38.19 -11.01
CA PHE A 171 18.71 -39.01 -10.74
C PHE A 171 19.90 -38.43 -11.50
N CYS A 172 21.05 -38.32 -10.84
CA CYS A 172 22.29 -37.87 -11.47
C CYS A 172 22.80 -38.87 -12.53
N SER A 173 23.70 -38.44 -13.40
CA SER A 173 24.26 -39.26 -14.51
C SER A 173 24.80 -40.61 -14.05
N ASN A 174 25.39 -40.66 -12.84
CA ASN A 174 25.90 -41.89 -12.26
C ASN A 174 24.78 -42.82 -11.76
N CYS A 175 23.66 -42.29 -11.26
CA CYS A 175 22.55 -43.08 -10.72
C CYS A 175 21.52 -43.49 -11.78
N ALA A 176 21.33 -42.65 -12.82
CA ALA A 176 20.43 -42.94 -13.94
C ALA A 176 20.84 -44.21 -14.72
N GLY A 177 22.15 -44.49 -14.83
CA GLY A 177 22.68 -45.69 -15.50
C GLY A 177 22.39 -47.01 -14.80
N PHE A 178 22.29 -47.02 -13.45
CA PHE A 178 22.02 -48.24 -12.68
C PHE A 178 20.57 -48.73 -12.78
N GLN A 179 19.61 -47.83 -13.05
CA GLN A 179 18.21 -48.17 -13.27
C GLN A 179 18.01 -49.00 -14.55
N LYS A 180 18.75 -48.70 -15.63
CA LYS A 180 18.61 -49.41 -16.91
C LYS A 180 19.11 -50.86 -16.88
N LYS A 181 20.08 -51.20 -16.03
CA LYS A 181 20.60 -52.58 -15.90
C LYS A 181 19.69 -53.54 -15.11
N ARG A 182 18.76 -53.03 -14.31
CA ARG A 182 17.84 -53.88 -13.50
C ARG A 182 16.55 -54.27 -14.22
N LYS A 183 16.27 -53.70 -15.41
CA LYS A 183 15.10 -54.04 -16.26
C LYS A 183 15.39 -55.07 -17.36
N GLY A 184 16.51 -55.80 -17.26
CA GLY A 184 16.91 -56.84 -18.21
C GLY A 184 17.42 -58.08 -17.50
N LYS A 185 16.55 -58.76 -16.73
CA LYS A 185 16.65 -60.19 -16.46
C LYS A 185 15.28 -60.71 -16.03
#